data_AF-A0A0G0T1N7-F1
#
_entry.id   AF-A0A0G0T1N7-F1
#
_cell.length_a   1.000
_cell.length_b   1.000
_cell.length_c   1.000
_cell.angle_alpha   90.00
_cell.angle_beta   90.00
_cell.angle_gamma   90.00
#
_symmetry.space_group_name_H-M   'P 1'
#
loop_
_entity.id
_entity.type
_entity.pdbx_description
1 polymer ?
#
loop_
_entity_poly.entity_id
_entity_poly.type
_entity_poly.pdbx_seq_one_letter_code
_entity_poly.pdbx_strand_id
1 'polypeptide(L)'
;MGIQSHLYHNFHNHGHWYISLSPDDKDRQSHCLIFLTYLYLFRFFHHSCSSLKPDPDRFFFALVIPSRRAYYKHKKKTIFCPFQPDSFPADLFRFSSDYFYHAFYIVYLFLNQNSFSTEKQSRMFNIYFHQILPQSEFLSLSTREKGFDQTMATFFSFPIKHLLTFINPYAIGTPQNGTYPNFIDFNGSMFWENNGFMGFLPFLMGLVGIFLFKKTKYLLIYTILLLVSFLLMLGKFSPLYLIYSMPPFSYFRVPSRFIFPFIWSLCILSSFSLDYILRKIKNQSIKKRYFSYLVILLFVTGSLLHLFSFSYTYNRIEDTNKVLSPPETALYLNNKSDGRIFLMNDSKSWNNIFETSGWKDFSPFLYFRNDLKADFNLVYQIPSFNVYPILLSKRYDLLTKLIQTGFNSKNGKFSLNPSTIKLLSLYNTKYIITTYPLEFDPNLEMIYETKNNYKTLPSYKIYLIKTSLPKVYFVNKITKVDTVANILELVNKDEFNINKEVFSEKSIPLKNNDSLVEYHTGITQDTDGEMSLNLSTNNSGALVFSDSYYPGWKAYINGQPTEIFPVNLNSKAILIREPGRYKVMFKFESESLKKGILISTVTASILIFLMGLTFLSSFFHKSPGRT
;
A
#
# COMPACT_ATOMS: atom_id res chain seq x y z
N MET A 1 -40.83 -9.17 40.22
CA MET A 1 -40.24 -10.10 41.21
C MET A 1 -38.82 -10.38 40.71
N GLY A 2 -37.83 -9.60 41.15
CA GLY A 2 -36.85 -9.99 42.20
C GLY A 2 -35.68 -10.72 41.51
N ILE A 3 -34.42 -10.31 41.56
CA ILE A 3 -33.51 -10.13 42.70
C ILE A 3 -32.25 -9.45 42.13
N GLN A 4 -31.88 -8.22 42.53
CA GLN A 4 -30.88 -7.86 43.55
C GLN A 4 -29.45 -8.45 43.41
N SER A 5 -28.53 -7.53 43.08
CA SER A 5 -27.15 -7.34 43.54
C SER A 5 -26.45 -8.42 44.40
N HIS A 6 -25.24 -8.82 44.00
CA HIS A 6 -24.06 -8.77 44.86
C HIS A 6 -22.77 -8.56 44.06
N LEU A 7 -22.15 -7.39 44.27
CA LEU A 7 -20.76 -7.07 43.99
C LEU A 7 -19.92 -7.53 45.18
N TYR A 8 -18.82 -8.25 44.93
CA TYR A 8 -17.68 -8.30 45.84
C TYR A 8 -16.35 -8.36 45.08
N HIS A 9 -15.38 -7.67 45.68
CA HIS A 9 -14.04 -7.31 45.23
C HIS A 9 -13.10 -8.48 44.89
N ASN A 10 -12.30 -8.33 43.83
CA ASN A 10 -10.85 -8.10 43.98
C ASN A 10 -10.17 -7.65 42.68
N PHE A 11 -9.42 -6.56 42.80
CA PHE A 11 -8.57 -5.95 41.79
C PHE A 11 -7.24 -6.71 41.70
N HIS A 12 -6.76 -7.00 40.47
CA HIS A 12 -5.36 -6.80 40.09
C HIS A 12 -5.16 -6.87 38.56
N ASN A 13 -4.64 -5.74 38.03
CA ASN A 13 -3.90 -5.51 36.78
C ASN A 13 -4.48 -5.91 35.42
N HIS A 14 -4.51 -4.90 34.52
CA HIS A 14 -4.94 -4.87 33.12
C HIS A 14 -6.44 -4.68 32.88
N GLY A 15 -6.88 -3.43 32.97
CA GLY A 15 -8.22 -3.00 32.53
C GLY A 15 -8.36 -3.02 31.01
N HIS A 16 -8.91 -4.11 30.47
CA HIS A 16 -9.60 -4.12 29.19
C HIS A 16 -11.02 -4.66 29.41
N TRP A 17 -12.03 -3.82 29.12
CA TRP A 17 -13.43 -4.23 29.12
C TRP A 17 -13.70 -5.11 27.90
N TYR A 18 -13.97 -6.40 28.10
CA TYR A 18 -14.49 -7.30 27.06
C TYR A 18 -15.96 -7.59 27.34
N ILE A 19 -16.82 -7.31 26.36
CA ILE A 19 -18.18 -7.86 26.33
C ILE A 19 -18.05 -9.30 25.83
N SER A 20 -18.20 -10.28 26.73
CA SER A 20 -18.31 -11.70 26.38
C SER A 20 -19.78 -12.02 26.05
N LEU A 21 -20.05 -12.46 24.82
CA LEU A 21 -21.34 -13.01 24.41
C LEU A 21 -21.16 -14.48 23.97
N SER A 22 -22.14 -15.32 24.35
CA SER A 22 -22.16 -16.79 24.27
C SER A 22 -21.79 -17.39 22.89
N PRO A 23 -21.24 -18.63 22.82
CA PRO A 23 -20.56 -19.19 21.65
C PRO A 23 -21.44 -19.68 20.49
N ASP A 24 -22.77 -19.70 20.64
CA ASP A 24 -23.66 -20.49 19.78
C ASP A 24 -24.46 -19.72 18.72
N ASP A 25 -24.09 -18.48 18.39
CA ASP A 25 -24.77 -17.74 17.32
C ASP A 25 -23.76 -17.02 16.40
N LYS A 26 -23.13 -17.78 15.49
CA LYS A 26 -21.91 -17.40 14.74
C LYS A 26 -22.13 -16.52 13.50
N ASP A 27 -23.36 -16.33 13.03
CA ASP A 27 -23.67 -15.45 11.88
C ASP A 27 -24.19 -14.06 12.28
N ARG A 28 -24.60 -13.87 13.54
CA ARG A 28 -25.11 -12.57 14.05
C ARG A 28 -24.03 -11.63 14.57
N GLN A 29 -22.80 -12.10 14.81
CA GLN A 29 -21.76 -11.29 15.46
C GLN A 29 -21.22 -10.15 14.56
N SER A 30 -21.09 -10.37 13.25
CA SER A 30 -20.70 -9.33 12.28
C SER A 30 -21.82 -8.30 12.06
N HIS A 31 -23.06 -8.77 12.04
CA HIS A 31 -24.25 -7.94 11.89
C HIS A 31 -24.51 -7.10 13.15
N CYS A 32 -24.27 -7.63 14.35
CA CYS A 32 -24.41 -6.88 15.61
C CYS A 32 -23.39 -5.75 15.74
N LEU A 33 -22.14 -5.88 15.28
CA LEU A 33 -21.17 -4.79 15.39
C LEU A 33 -21.50 -3.61 14.47
N ILE A 34 -21.98 -3.90 13.26
CA ILE A 34 -22.46 -2.89 12.32
C ILE A 34 -23.76 -2.28 12.85
N PHE A 35 -24.70 -3.09 13.32
CA PHE A 35 -25.98 -2.65 13.91
C PHE A 35 -25.80 -1.86 15.23
N LEU A 36 -24.79 -2.18 16.06
CA LEU A 36 -24.44 -1.43 17.28
C LEU A 36 -23.79 -0.09 16.95
N THR A 37 -23.00 0.00 15.89
CA THR A 37 -22.45 1.27 15.37
C THR A 37 -23.60 2.17 14.86
N TYR A 38 -24.60 1.57 14.19
CA TYR A 38 -25.79 2.29 13.73
C TYR A 38 -26.80 2.63 14.85
N LEU A 39 -26.95 1.80 15.89
CA LEU A 39 -27.75 2.13 17.09
C LEU A 39 -27.10 3.24 17.93
N TYR A 40 -25.77 3.32 17.95
CA TYR A 40 -25.05 4.44 18.58
C TYR A 40 -25.30 5.75 17.84
N LEU A 41 -25.30 5.72 16.50
CA LEU A 41 -25.74 6.86 15.66
C LEU A 41 -27.21 7.24 15.95
N PHE A 42 -28.10 6.25 16.13
CA PHE A 42 -29.51 6.50 16.45
C PHE A 42 -29.71 7.09 17.87
N ARG A 43 -28.95 6.64 18.88
CA ARG A 43 -28.92 7.25 20.22
C ARG A 43 -28.35 8.67 20.20
N PHE A 44 -27.38 8.95 19.34
CA PHE A 44 -26.83 10.29 19.12
C PHE A 44 -27.87 11.26 18.54
N PHE A 45 -28.70 10.80 17.60
CA PHE A 45 -29.85 11.55 17.10
C PHE A 45 -30.94 11.77 18.16
N HIS A 46 -31.16 10.83 19.08
CA HIS A 46 -32.17 10.96 20.13
C HIS A 46 -31.76 11.98 21.23
N HIS A 47 -30.47 12.09 21.57
CA HIS A 47 -30.00 13.04 22.61
C HIS A 47 -29.81 14.48 22.11
N SER A 48 -29.89 14.73 20.80
CA SER A 48 -29.82 16.07 20.21
C SER A 48 -31.15 16.84 20.25
N CYS A 49 -32.19 16.27 20.88
CA CYS A 49 -33.54 16.86 20.97
C CYS A 49 -33.77 17.80 22.17
N SER A 50 -32.81 17.98 23.08
CA SER A 50 -32.91 18.94 24.19
C SER A 50 -31.93 20.12 24.01
N SER A 51 -32.45 21.21 23.43
CA SER A 51 -32.10 22.62 23.70
C SER A 51 -30.62 23.03 23.87
N LEU A 52 -29.70 22.59 23.02
CA LEU A 52 -28.36 23.19 22.93
C LEU A 52 -28.01 23.49 21.47
N LYS A 53 -27.48 24.70 21.22
CA LYS A 53 -26.94 25.14 19.92
C LYS A 53 -26.02 24.05 19.34
N PRO A 54 -26.00 23.83 18.02
CA PRO A 54 -25.16 22.81 17.42
C PRO A 54 -23.69 23.14 17.69
N ASP A 55 -23.05 22.32 18.51
CA ASP A 55 -21.62 22.36 18.80
C ASP A 55 -20.90 21.43 17.80
N PRO A 56 -20.12 21.95 16.85
CA PRO A 56 -19.41 21.15 15.84
C PRO A 56 -18.37 20.20 16.44
N ASP A 57 -17.96 20.39 17.70
CA ASP A 57 -16.92 19.58 18.34
C ASP A 57 -17.40 18.19 18.75
N ARG A 58 -18.72 17.94 18.77
CA ARG A 58 -19.29 16.61 19.08
C ARG A 58 -19.46 15.69 17.86
N PHE A 59 -19.11 16.15 16.65
CA PHE A 59 -19.31 15.40 15.41
C PHE A 59 -18.27 14.29 15.15
N PHE A 60 -17.27 14.14 16.02
CA PHE A 60 -16.17 13.21 15.84
C PHE A 60 -16.16 12.17 16.96
N PHE A 61 -16.48 10.91 16.64
CA PHE A 61 -15.76 9.69 17.05
C PHE A 61 -16.60 8.43 16.77
N ALA A 62 -16.07 7.54 15.91
CA ALA A 62 -16.07 6.08 16.08
C ALA A 62 -15.45 5.42 14.83
N LEU A 63 -14.12 5.23 14.83
CA LEU A 63 -13.47 4.25 13.96
C LEU A 63 -12.83 3.21 14.87
N VAL A 64 -13.50 2.06 14.99
CA VAL A 64 -12.91 0.86 15.57
C VAL A 64 -11.89 0.35 14.55
N ILE A 65 -10.61 0.45 14.89
CA ILE A 65 -9.49 -0.12 14.14
C ILE A 65 -9.32 -1.56 14.63
N PRO A 66 -9.67 -2.61 13.86
CA PRO A 66 -9.12 -3.91 14.12
C PRO A 66 -7.67 -3.89 13.61
N SER A 67 -6.73 -4.09 14.53
CA SER A 67 -5.34 -4.36 14.17
C SER A 67 -5.27 -5.55 13.19
N ARG A 68 -4.37 -5.48 12.20
CA ARG A 68 -4.11 -6.56 11.22
C ARG A 68 -3.92 -7.94 11.88
N ARG A 69 -3.43 -7.98 13.12
CA ARG A 69 -3.24 -9.21 13.89
C ARG A 69 -4.53 -9.85 14.42
N ALA A 70 -5.62 -9.09 14.61
CA ALA A 70 -6.88 -9.61 15.14
C ALA A 70 -7.82 -10.15 14.04
N TYR A 71 -7.75 -9.60 12.82
CA TYR A 71 -8.64 -10.02 11.72
C TYR A 71 -8.32 -11.44 11.20
N TYR A 72 -7.05 -11.84 11.22
CA TYR A 72 -6.59 -13.15 10.70
C TYR A 72 -6.45 -14.24 11.78
N LYS A 73 -6.57 -13.90 13.07
CA LYS A 73 -6.38 -14.88 14.17
C LYS A 73 -7.64 -15.67 14.51
N HIS A 74 -8.80 -15.26 14.01
CA HIS A 74 -10.04 -16.03 14.12
C HIS A 74 -10.32 -16.75 12.82
N LYS A 75 -10.55 -18.07 12.91
CA LYS A 75 -10.97 -18.98 11.83
C LYS A 75 -12.22 -18.47 11.10
N LYS A 76 -12.07 -17.46 10.24
CA LYS A 76 -13.13 -16.99 9.34
C LYS A 76 -13.07 -17.80 8.04
N LYS A 77 -14.19 -18.44 7.70
CA LYS A 77 -14.33 -19.29 6.52
C LYS A 77 -14.28 -18.52 5.19
N THR A 78 -14.46 -17.20 5.22
CA THR A 78 -14.51 -16.35 4.02
C THR A 78 -13.55 -15.17 4.12
N ILE A 79 -12.92 -14.83 2.99
CA ILE A 79 -12.01 -13.70 2.84
C ILE A 79 -12.44 -12.85 1.63
N PHE A 80 -12.14 -11.56 1.72
CA PHE A 80 -12.26 -10.65 0.60
C PHE A 80 -11.10 -10.92 -0.36
N CYS A 81 -11.40 -11.27 -1.61
CA CYS A 81 -10.38 -11.41 -2.64
C CYS A 81 -10.11 -10.04 -3.25
N PRO A 82 -8.93 -9.43 -3.07
CA PRO A 82 -8.56 -8.29 -3.90
C PRO A 82 -8.48 -8.74 -5.37
N PHE A 83 -9.23 -8.05 -6.24
CA PHE A 83 -9.47 -8.45 -7.63
C PHE A 83 -8.33 -8.13 -8.60
N GLN A 84 -7.14 -7.81 -8.11
CA GLN A 84 -6.01 -7.52 -8.98
C GLN A 84 -4.71 -8.20 -8.51
N PRO A 85 -3.88 -8.68 -9.45
CA PRO A 85 -2.52 -9.11 -9.20
C PRO A 85 -1.61 -7.96 -8.82
N ASP A 86 -2.09 -6.73 -9.01
CA ASP A 86 -1.35 -5.49 -8.79
C ASP A 86 -2.19 -4.50 -8.00
N SER A 87 -3.10 -4.98 -7.14
CA SER A 87 -3.84 -4.06 -6.30
C SER A 87 -4.36 -4.74 -5.03
N PHE A 88 -3.64 -4.44 -3.96
CA PHE A 88 -4.10 -4.48 -2.58
C PHE A 88 -4.54 -3.08 -2.07
N PRO A 89 -4.98 -2.07 -2.88
CA PRO A 89 -5.02 -0.69 -2.43
C PRO A 89 -6.39 -0.35 -1.88
N ALA A 90 -7.37 -1.27 -1.86
CA ALA A 90 -8.62 -1.07 -1.15
C ALA A 90 -8.35 -0.81 0.35
N ASP A 91 -7.26 -1.35 0.90
CA ASP A 91 -6.75 -0.98 2.22
C ASP A 91 -5.88 0.29 2.21
N LEU A 92 -5.25 0.67 1.09
CA LEU A 92 -4.58 1.98 0.96
C LEU A 92 -5.57 3.15 0.84
N PHE A 93 -6.81 2.92 0.40
CA PHE A 93 -7.88 3.91 0.51
C PHE A 93 -8.11 4.34 1.97
N ARG A 94 -7.79 3.47 2.95
CA ARG A 94 -7.76 3.87 4.37
C ARG A 94 -6.57 4.77 4.70
N PHE A 95 -5.37 4.45 4.21
CA PHE A 95 -4.18 5.27 4.44
C PHE A 95 -4.23 6.63 3.75
N SER A 96 -4.68 6.71 2.49
CA SER A 96 -4.90 8.00 1.82
C SER A 96 -6.02 8.77 2.50
N SER A 97 -7.07 8.10 2.96
CA SER A 97 -8.08 8.75 3.77
C SER A 97 -7.47 9.36 5.03
N ASP A 98 -6.53 8.74 5.74
CA ASP A 98 -5.89 9.36 6.89
C ASP A 98 -5.15 10.67 6.52
N TYR A 99 -4.30 10.67 5.48
CA TYR A 99 -3.61 11.89 5.03
C TYR A 99 -4.58 12.98 4.55
N PHE A 100 -5.66 12.60 3.85
CA PHE A 100 -6.68 13.53 3.39
C PHE A 100 -7.58 14.01 4.54
N TYR A 101 -8.03 13.14 5.45
CA TYR A 101 -8.76 13.48 6.67
C TYR A 101 -7.96 14.46 7.52
N HIS A 102 -6.63 14.30 7.60
CA HIS A 102 -5.77 15.21 8.35
C HIS A 102 -5.55 16.52 7.61
N ALA A 103 -5.31 16.50 6.29
CA ALA A 103 -5.27 17.71 5.47
C ALA A 103 -6.60 18.49 5.51
N PHE A 104 -7.73 17.78 5.53
CA PHE A 104 -9.07 18.37 5.61
C PHE A 104 -9.47 18.78 7.01
N TYR A 105 -9.00 18.08 8.06
CA TYR A 105 -9.13 18.54 9.43
C TYR A 105 -8.30 19.81 9.63
N ILE A 106 -7.09 19.90 9.06
CA ILE A 106 -6.27 21.12 9.02
C ILE A 106 -7.03 22.27 8.35
N VAL A 107 -7.67 22.02 7.21
CA VAL A 107 -8.49 23.02 6.48
C VAL A 107 -9.77 23.40 7.24
N TYR A 108 -10.51 22.41 7.76
CA TYR A 108 -11.72 22.61 8.59
C TYR A 108 -11.42 23.44 9.83
N LEU A 109 -10.32 23.11 10.50
CA LEU A 109 -9.79 23.82 11.65
C LEU A 109 -9.40 25.26 11.23
N PHE A 110 -8.64 25.46 10.14
CA PHE A 110 -8.25 26.79 9.62
C PHE A 110 -9.42 27.75 9.43
N LEU A 111 -10.58 27.20 9.11
CA LEU A 111 -11.78 27.95 8.77
C LEU A 111 -12.69 28.18 9.97
N ASN A 112 -12.42 27.50 11.08
CA ASN A 112 -13.12 27.63 12.34
C ASN A 112 -12.36 28.60 13.28
N GLN A 113 -12.35 29.88 12.89
CA GLN A 113 -11.62 30.99 13.51
C GLN A 113 -11.88 31.27 15.02
N ASN A 114 -12.71 30.51 15.73
CA ASN A 114 -13.04 30.83 17.13
C ASN A 114 -12.11 30.19 18.18
N SER A 115 -11.09 29.42 17.79
CA SER A 115 -10.00 29.04 18.71
C SER A 115 -8.69 28.68 17.98
N PHE A 116 -8.37 29.46 16.95
CA PHE A 116 -7.31 29.17 15.99
C PHE A 116 -5.99 29.88 16.33
N SER A 117 -5.29 29.41 17.37
CA SER A 117 -3.89 29.82 17.59
C SER A 117 -2.96 29.10 16.61
N THR A 118 -1.97 29.81 16.10
CA THR A 118 -0.82 29.34 15.27
C THR A 118 -0.16 28.08 15.86
N GLU A 119 -0.27 27.92 17.17
CA GLU A 119 0.16 26.76 17.94
C GLU A 119 -0.48 25.45 17.46
N LYS A 120 -1.81 25.41 17.22
CA LYS A 120 -2.56 24.21 16.80
C LYS A 120 -2.18 23.72 15.40
N GLN A 121 -1.72 24.60 14.52
CA GLN A 121 -1.24 24.24 13.18
C GLN A 121 0.11 23.52 13.24
N SER A 122 0.99 23.94 14.17
CA SER A 122 2.24 23.21 14.47
C SER A 122 1.98 21.82 15.08
N ARG A 123 0.85 21.64 15.78
CA ARG A 123 0.52 20.39 16.50
C ARG A 123 0.41 19.17 15.59
N MET A 124 -0.15 19.36 14.39
CA MET A 124 -0.40 18.24 13.47
C MET A 124 0.73 18.00 12.49
N PHE A 125 1.43 19.02 12.01
CA PHE A 125 2.54 18.80 11.06
C PHE A 125 3.76 18.14 11.71
N ASN A 126 3.99 18.40 13.01
CA ASN A 126 5.26 18.06 13.65
C ASN A 126 5.31 16.65 14.27
N ILE A 127 4.15 16.00 14.51
CA ILE A 127 4.10 14.63 15.04
C ILE A 127 4.51 13.59 13.98
N TYR A 128 4.62 13.97 12.70
CA TYR A 128 4.93 13.05 11.60
C TYR A 128 6.37 13.12 11.08
N PHE A 129 7.29 13.84 11.73
CA PHE A 129 8.69 13.86 11.29
C PHE A 129 9.35 12.48 11.30
N HIS A 130 8.91 11.57 12.16
CA HIS A 130 9.30 10.15 12.14
C HIS A 130 8.92 9.41 10.84
N GLN A 131 7.96 9.93 10.06
CA GLN A 131 7.60 9.43 8.72
C GLN A 131 8.20 10.29 7.60
N ILE A 132 8.12 11.62 7.74
CA ILE A 132 8.54 12.56 6.69
C ILE A 132 10.05 12.47 6.41
N LEU A 133 10.89 12.37 7.45
CA LEU A 133 12.35 12.33 7.26
C LEU A 133 12.81 11.04 6.55
N PRO A 134 12.42 9.83 6.99
CA PRO A 134 12.72 8.61 6.23
C PRO A 134 12.14 8.63 4.83
N GLN A 135 10.93 9.17 4.65
CA GLN A 135 10.31 9.27 3.33
C GLN A 135 11.06 10.22 2.40
N SER A 136 11.56 11.34 2.92
CA SER A 136 12.37 12.30 2.16
C SER A 136 13.72 11.71 1.77
N GLU A 137 14.38 11.01 2.69
CA GLU A 137 15.61 10.25 2.40
C GLU A 137 15.36 9.22 1.30
N PHE A 138 14.31 8.41 1.43
CA PHE A 138 13.97 7.39 0.44
C PHE A 138 13.58 8.02 -0.92
N LEU A 139 12.85 9.13 -0.93
CA LEU A 139 12.45 9.84 -2.14
C LEU A 139 13.67 10.28 -2.97
N SER A 140 14.73 10.77 -2.32
CA SER A 140 15.98 11.17 -2.99
C SER A 140 16.70 10.00 -3.69
N LEU A 141 16.50 8.78 -3.17
CA LEU A 141 17.09 7.54 -3.69
C LEU A 141 16.17 6.80 -4.66
N SER A 142 14.95 7.31 -4.85
CA SER A 142 13.90 6.66 -5.62
C SER A 142 13.83 7.15 -7.07
N THR A 143 13.09 6.41 -7.89
CA THR A 143 12.77 6.82 -9.27
C THR A 143 11.89 8.08 -9.35
N ARG A 144 11.35 8.59 -8.24
CA ARG A 144 10.50 9.80 -8.18
C ARG A 144 11.19 11.04 -7.63
N GLU A 145 12.51 11.04 -7.44
CA GLU A 145 13.26 12.20 -6.90
C GLU A 145 12.90 13.53 -7.61
N LYS A 146 12.79 13.52 -8.95
CA LYS A 146 12.49 14.70 -9.76
C LYS A 146 10.99 14.91 -10.03
N GLY A 147 10.12 14.04 -9.51
CA GLY A 147 8.72 13.97 -9.93
C GLY A 147 8.57 13.43 -11.36
N PHE A 148 7.32 13.39 -11.82
CA PHE A 148 6.95 13.05 -13.19
C PHE A 148 6.92 14.29 -14.07
N ASP A 149 7.11 14.09 -15.37
CA ASP A 149 6.67 15.08 -16.35
C ASP A 149 5.14 15.22 -16.32
N GLN A 150 4.63 16.26 -16.95
CA GLN A 150 3.20 16.55 -16.94
C GLN A 150 2.35 15.43 -17.56
N THR A 151 2.84 14.78 -18.62
CA THR A 151 2.11 13.70 -19.30
C THR A 151 1.94 12.50 -18.38
N MET A 152 2.99 12.12 -17.67
CA MET A 152 3.00 11.03 -16.70
C MET A 152 2.25 11.40 -15.42
N ALA A 153 2.36 12.65 -14.94
CA ALA A 153 1.65 13.13 -13.76
C ALA A 153 0.12 13.16 -13.98
N THR A 154 -0.30 13.52 -15.19
CA THR A 154 -1.73 13.55 -15.58
C THR A 154 -2.25 12.20 -16.11
N PHE A 155 -1.43 11.16 -16.12
CA PHE A 155 -1.86 9.82 -16.53
C PHE A 155 -2.98 9.29 -15.61
N PHE A 156 -3.97 8.60 -16.19
CA PHE A 156 -5.20 8.21 -15.51
C PHE A 156 -6.02 9.40 -14.95
N SER A 157 -6.22 10.40 -15.78
CA SER A 157 -7.16 11.51 -15.53
C SER A 157 -8.61 11.04 -15.56
N PHE A 158 -9.49 11.65 -14.77
CA PHE A 158 -10.88 11.20 -14.67
C PHE A 158 -11.63 11.46 -15.99
N PRO A 159 -12.14 10.42 -16.67
CA PRO A 159 -12.81 10.64 -17.94
C PRO A 159 -14.21 11.23 -17.74
N ILE A 160 -14.57 12.23 -18.54
CA ILE A 160 -15.85 12.95 -18.40
C ILE A 160 -17.06 12.00 -18.49
N LYS A 161 -17.00 10.96 -19.35
CA LYS A 161 -18.09 9.95 -19.45
C LYS A 161 -18.35 9.22 -18.12
N HIS A 162 -17.34 9.12 -17.25
CA HIS A 162 -17.46 8.43 -15.96
C HIS A 162 -18.22 9.27 -14.93
N LEU A 163 -18.59 10.53 -15.23
CA LEU A 163 -19.51 11.30 -14.38
C LEU A 163 -20.88 10.61 -14.22
N LEU A 164 -21.26 9.73 -15.15
CA LEU A 164 -22.45 8.90 -15.03
C LEU A 164 -22.38 7.92 -13.85
N THR A 165 -21.17 7.57 -13.38
CA THR A 165 -20.98 6.65 -12.25
C THR A 165 -21.47 7.20 -10.92
N PHE A 166 -21.54 8.53 -10.77
CA PHE A 166 -22.12 9.15 -9.57
C PHE A 166 -23.62 8.88 -9.42
N ILE A 167 -24.32 8.63 -10.53
CA ILE A 167 -25.75 8.32 -10.55
C ILE A 167 -25.97 6.80 -10.47
N ASN A 168 -25.27 6.05 -11.31
CA ASN A 168 -25.34 4.59 -11.35
C ASN A 168 -23.91 4.03 -11.49
N PRO A 169 -23.44 3.21 -10.52
CA PRO A 169 -22.06 2.71 -10.52
C PRO A 169 -21.72 1.88 -11.77
N TYR A 170 -22.72 1.31 -12.45
CA TYR A 170 -22.54 0.47 -13.63
C TYR A 170 -23.01 1.14 -14.93
N ALA A 171 -23.20 2.46 -14.94
CA ALA A 171 -23.70 3.21 -16.10
C ALA A 171 -22.84 3.03 -17.37
N ILE A 172 -21.56 2.70 -17.18
CA ILE A 172 -20.58 2.49 -18.24
C ILE A 172 -20.08 1.04 -18.27
N GLY A 173 -20.85 0.10 -17.74
CA GLY A 173 -20.49 -1.32 -17.68
C GLY A 173 -20.00 -1.78 -16.31
N THR A 174 -19.77 -3.09 -16.18
CA THR A 174 -19.35 -3.74 -14.94
C THR A 174 -18.11 -4.61 -15.18
N PRO A 175 -17.05 -4.43 -14.38
CA PRO A 175 -15.89 -5.32 -14.45
C PRO A 175 -16.20 -6.76 -14.05
N GLN A 176 -17.27 -7.00 -13.28
CA GLN A 176 -17.66 -8.34 -12.85
C GLN A 176 -17.93 -9.27 -14.04
N ASN A 177 -18.49 -8.74 -15.12
CA ASN A 177 -18.84 -9.48 -16.34
C ASN A 177 -17.97 -9.07 -17.54
N GLY A 178 -16.88 -8.32 -17.34
CA GLY A 178 -16.01 -7.88 -18.43
C GLY A 178 -16.66 -6.90 -19.42
N THR A 179 -17.60 -6.06 -18.96
CA THR A 179 -18.29 -5.08 -19.83
C THR A 179 -17.87 -3.64 -19.58
N TYR A 180 -16.97 -3.42 -18.63
CA TYR A 180 -16.42 -2.10 -18.36
C TYR A 180 -15.29 -1.77 -19.35
N PRO A 181 -15.14 -0.50 -19.78
CA PRO A 181 -14.10 -0.09 -20.71
C PRO A 181 -12.71 -0.50 -20.24
N ASN A 182 -11.86 -0.89 -21.19
CA ASN A 182 -10.51 -1.36 -20.92
C ASN A 182 -9.64 -0.22 -20.39
N PHE A 183 -8.49 -0.54 -19.80
CA PHE A 183 -7.62 0.45 -19.15
C PHE A 183 -7.19 1.60 -20.06
N ILE A 184 -7.09 1.36 -21.37
CA ILE A 184 -6.65 2.35 -22.36
C ILE A 184 -7.83 3.25 -22.80
N ASP A 185 -9.06 2.76 -22.69
CA ASP A 185 -10.24 3.48 -23.12
C ASP A 185 -10.46 4.74 -22.30
N PHE A 186 -10.92 5.80 -22.98
CA PHE A 186 -11.17 7.11 -22.41
C PHE A 186 -9.98 7.73 -21.66
N ASN A 187 -8.75 7.30 -21.98
CA ASN A 187 -7.50 7.75 -21.36
C ASN A 187 -7.27 7.28 -19.92
N GLY A 188 -7.79 6.10 -19.57
CA GLY A 188 -7.53 5.53 -18.26
C GLY A 188 -8.77 5.09 -17.52
N SER A 189 -9.50 4.08 -18.04
CA SER A 189 -10.68 3.56 -17.37
C SER A 189 -10.30 2.51 -16.32
N MET A 190 -10.36 2.89 -15.05
CA MET A 190 -10.13 2.03 -13.90
C MET A 190 -11.33 2.11 -12.97
N PHE A 191 -12.13 1.06 -12.92
CA PHE A 191 -13.40 1.08 -12.17
C PHE A 191 -13.23 1.54 -10.72
N TRP A 192 -12.24 1.06 -9.98
CA TRP A 192 -12.01 1.44 -8.58
C TRP A 192 -11.43 2.85 -8.40
N GLU A 193 -10.89 3.48 -9.44
CA GLU A 193 -10.35 4.86 -9.37
C GLU A 193 -11.35 5.88 -9.96
N ASN A 194 -12.26 5.45 -10.83
CA ASN A 194 -13.19 6.32 -11.54
C ASN A 194 -14.66 6.15 -11.15
N ASN A 195 -14.98 5.22 -10.25
CA ASN A 195 -16.35 5.06 -9.76
C ASN A 195 -16.62 6.00 -8.58
N GLY A 196 -17.42 7.03 -8.83
CA GLY A 196 -17.78 8.03 -7.84
C GLY A 196 -19.06 7.74 -7.05
N PHE A 197 -19.58 6.51 -7.11
CA PHE A 197 -20.90 6.21 -6.59
C PHE A 197 -20.96 6.30 -5.06
N MET A 198 -21.74 7.27 -4.56
CA MET A 198 -21.96 7.53 -3.13
C MET A 198 -23.43 7.33 -2.71
N GLY A 199 -24.24 6.77 -3.62
CA GLY A 199 -25.69 6.72 -3.48
C GLY A 199 -26.36 7.90 -4.18
N PHE A 200 -27.44 7.62 -4.91
CA PHE A 200 -28.15 8.62 -5.71
C PHE A 200 -28.72 9.75 -4.86
N LEU A 201 -29.32 9.43 -3.71
CA LEU A 201 -29.93 10.43 -2.83
C LEU A 201 -28.87 11.37 -2.20
N PRO A 202 -27.79 10.87 -1.56
CA PRO A 202 -26.73 11.75 -1.08
C PRO A 202 -26.13 12.65 -2.16
N PHE A 203 -25.92 12.11 -3.36
CA PHE A 203 -25.44 12.86 -4.52
C PHE A 203 -26.39 14.00 -4.91
N LEU A 204 -27.68 13.70 -5.12
CA LEU A 204 -28.69 14.70 -5.48
C LEU A 204 -28.82 15.78 -4.40
N MET A 205 -28.83 15.39 -3.13
CA MET A 205 -28.90 16.31 -2.00
C MET A 205 -27.66 17.19 -1.89
N GLY A 206 -26.47 16.67 -2.24
CA GLY A 206 -25.24 17.45 -2.31
C GLY A 206 -25.31 18.53 -3.38
N LEU A 207 -25.80 18.19 -4.59
CA LEU A 207 -26.00 19.16 -5.67
C LEU A 207 -27.02 20.24 -5.31
N VAL A 208 -28.15 19.82 -4.73
CA VAL A 208 -29.19 20.75 -4.26
C VAL A 208 -28.65 21.66 -3.15
N GLY A 209 -27.78 21.15 -2.28
CA GLY A 209 -27.16 21.91 -1.18
C GLY A 209 -26.34 23.11 -1.64
N ILE A 210 -25.77 23.05 -2.85
CA ILE A 210 -25.04 24.18 -3.46
C ILE A 210 -25.96 25.39 -3.68
N PHE A 211 -27.23 25.14 -4.06
CA PHE A 211 -28.17 26.19 -4.45
C PHE A 211 -29.09 26.65 -3.30
N LEU A 212 -29.21 25.86 -2.23
CA LEU A 212 -30.24 26.08 -1.23
C LEU A 212 -29.97 27.19 -0.19
N PHE A 213 -28.78 27.83 -0.11
CA PHE A 213 -28.50 28.74 1.01
C PHE A 213 -27.68 30.00 0.75
N LYS A 214 -28.06 31.07 1.47
CA LYS A 214 -27.24 32.26 1.70
C LYS A 214 -26.15 31.98 2.77
N LYS A 215 -24.90 31.94 2.30
CA LYS A 215 -23.61 32.32 2.95
C LYS A 215 -23.34 31.86 4.40
N THR A 216 -23.42 30.57 4.73
CA THR A 216 -22.53 30.09 5.81
C THR A 216 -21.12 29.95 5.25
N LYS A 217 -20.10 30.33 6.02
CA LYS A 217 -18.70 30.20 5.58
C LYS A 217 -18.37 28.75 5.19
N TYR A 218 -18.91 27.77 5.92
CA TYR A 218 -18.68 26.34 5.65
C TYR A 218 -19.23 25.88 4.31
N LEU A 219 -20.43 26.33 3.93
CA LEU A 219 -20.99 25.97 2.63
C LEU A 219 -20.07 26.47 1.51
N LEU A 220 -19.62 27.73 1.58
CA LEU A 220 -18.70 28.30 0.62
C LEU A 220 -17.40 27.50 0.52
N ILE A 221 -16.82 27.12 1.66
CA ILE A 221 -15.59 26.33 1.74
C ILE A 221 -15.75 24.98 1.03
N TYR A 222 -16.80 24.23 1.37
CA TYR A 222 -17.00 22.90 0.79
C TYR A 222 -17.43 22.98 -0.67
N THR A 223 -18.12 24.04 -1.09
CA THR A 223 -18.37 24.30 -2.52
C THR A 223 -17.08 24.63 -3.27
N ILE A 224 -16.18 25.46 -2.72
CA ILE A 224 -14.87 25.72 -3.34
C ILE A 224 -14.05 24.43 -3.40
N LEU A 225 -14.00 23.67 -2.32
CA LEU A 225 -13.27 22.40 -2.29
C LEU A 225 -13.84 21.40 -3.29
N LEU A 226 -15.16 21.31 -3.42
CA LEU A 226 -15.82 20.50 -4.44
C LEU A 226 -15.36 20.89 -5.84
N LEU A 227 -15.40 22.18 -6.17
CA LEU A 227 -15.02 22.71 -7.49
C LEU A 227 -13.53 22.50 -7.77
N VAL A 228 -12.65 22.80 -6.82
CA VAL A 228 -11.21 22.60 -6.96
C VAL A 228 -10.90 21.10 -7.11
N SER A 229 -11.50 20.25 -6.30
CA SER A 229 -11.31 18.79 -6.39
C SER A 229 -11.80 18.25 -7.73
N PHE A 230 -12.93 18.75 -8.23
CA PHE A 230 -13.44 18.41 -9.56
C PHE A 230 -12.43 18.80 -10.66
N LEU A 231 -11.93 20.04 -10.63
CA LEU A 231 -10.94 20.51 -11.60
C LEU A 231 -9.63 19.72 -11.50
N LEU A 232 -9.15 19.40 -10.30
CA LEU A 232 -7.95 18.58 -10.13
C LEU A 232 -8.19 17.16 -10.66
N MET A 233 -9.35 16.56 -10.36
CA MET A 233 -9.71 15.20 -10.76
C MET A 233 -9.70 14.99 -12.27
N LEU A 234 -10.10 16.01 -13.04
CA LEU A 234 -10.08 16.00 -14.50
C LEU A 234 -8.67 15.93 -15.10
N GLY A 235 -7.62 16.22 -14.32
CA GLY A 235 -6.22 16.10 -14.74
C GLY A 235 -5.93 16.81 -16.05
N LYS A 236 -5.61 16.06 -17.11
CA LYS A 236 -5.31 16.61 -18.45
C LYS A 236 -6.52 17.28 -19.13
N PHE A 237 -7.74 16.93 -18.75
CA PHE A 237 -8.96 17.57 -19.25
C PHE A 237 -9.28 18.87 -18.49
N SER A 238 -8.52 19.18 -17.45
CA SER A 238 -8.71 20.37 -16.63
C SER A 238 -8.01 21.59 -17.24
N PRO A 239 -8.58 22.80 -17.12
CA PRO A 239 -7.82 24.02 -17.34
C PRO A 239 -6.63 24.17 -16.38
N LEU A 240 -6.62 23.45 -15.25
CA LEU A 240 -5.53 23.46 -14.26
C LEU A 240 -4.41 22.45 -14.56
N TYR A 241 -4.40 21.81 -15.74
CA TYR A 241 -3.45 20.72 -16.04
C TYR A 241 -1.97 21.09 -15.84
N LEU A 242 -1.61 22.38 -15.97
CA LEU A 242 -0.26 22.90 -15.72
C LEU A 242 0.21 22.72 -14.27
N ILE A 243 -0.69 22.63 -13.29
CA ILE A 243 -0.28 22.44 -11.88
C ILE A 243 0.47 21.12 -11.67
N TYR A 244 0.20 20.12 -12.51
CA TYR A 244 0.83 18.80 -12.46
C TYR A 244 2.28 18.79 -12.94
N SER A 245 2.80 19.89 -13.51
CA SER A 245 4.24 20.03 -13.80
C SER A 245 5.04 20.51 -12.59
N MET A 246 4.38 20.95 -11.51
CA MET A 246 5.00 21.56 -10.34
C MET A 246 4.81 20.71 -9.08
N PRO A 247 5.80 20.67 -8.17
CA PRO A 247 5.61 20.14 -6.83
C PRO A 247 4.46 20.84 -6.08
N PRO A 248 3.71 20.12 -5.22
CA PRO A 248 3.85 18.69 -4.93
C PRO A 248 3.15 17.78 -5.96
N PHE A 249 2.34 18.34 -6.87
CA PHE A 249 1.49 17.57 -7.79
C PHE A 249 2.28 16.71 -8.77
N SER A 250 3.47 17.16 -9.19
CA SER A 250 4.37 16.40 -10.06
C SER A 250 4.89 15.10 -9.42
N TYR A 251 4.85 14.95 -8.09
CA TYR A 251 5.25 13.71 -7.42
C TYR A 251 4.19 12.61 -7.46
N PHE A 252 2.96 12.96 -7.85
CA PHE A 252 1.82 12.05 -7.87
C PHE A 252 1.35 11.77 -9.29
N ARG A 253 0.63 10.66 -9.43
CA ARG A 253 -0.03 10.20 -10.66
C ARG A 253 -1.46 9.82 -10.31
N VAL A 254 -2.32 9.66 -11.31
CA VAL A 254 -3.74 9.32 -11.15
C VAL A 254 -4.53 10.50 -10.58
N PRO A 255 -4.69 11.61 -11.33
CA PRO A 255 -5.56 12.72 -10.95
C PRO A 255 -6.97 12.28 -10.54
N SER A 256 -7.48 11.18 -11.10
CA SER A 256 -8.78 10.62 -10.73
C SER A 256 -8.99 10.46 -9.21
N ARG A 257 -7.93 10.31 -8.42
CA ARG A 257 -8.01 10.19 -6.96
C ARG A 257 -8.50 11.45 -6.23
N PHE A 258 -8.49 12.61 -6.88
CA PHE A 258 -9.18 13.80 -6.37
C PHE A 258 -10.71 13.63 -6.34
N ILE A 259 -11.24 12.50 -6.82
CA ILE A 259 -12.61 12.05 -6.55
C ILE A 259 -12.91 11.90 -5.06
N PHE A 260 -11.90 11.55 -4.24
CA PHE A 260 -12.09 11.40 -2.79
C PHE A 260 -12.49 12.72 -2.12
N PRO A 261 -11.71 13.82 -2.23
CA PRO A 261 -12.12 15.10 -1.66
C PRO A 261 -13.36 15.70 -2.33
N PHE A 262 -13.63 15.34 -3.59
CA PHE A 262 -14.89 15.67 -4.27
C PHE A 262 -16.10 15.01 -3.60
N ILE A 263 -16.10 13.68 -3.43
CA ILE A 263 -17.18 12.93 -2.76
C ILE A 263 -17.34 13.39 -1.31
N TRP A 264 -16.23 13.59 -0.60
CA TRP A 264 -16.26 14.12 0.77
C TRP A 264 -17.00 15.45 0.85
N SER A 265 -16.70 16.39 -0.05
CA SER A 265 -17.37 17.68 -0.11
C SER A 265 -18.86 17.52 -0.41
N LEU A 266 -19.24 16.63 -1.33
CA LEU A 266 -20.65 16.31 -1.59
C LEU A 266 -21.36 15.74 -0.37
N CYS A 267 -20.73 14.85 0.40
CA CYS A 267 -21.31 14.29 1.62
C CYS A 267 -21.63 15.39 2.64
N ILE A 268 -20.71 16.33 2.84
CA ILE A 268 -20.93 17.46 3.76
C ILE A 268 -22.05 18.37 3.25
N LEU A 269 -22.04 18.75 1.96
CA LEU A 269 -23.12 19.56 1.37
C LEU A 269 -24.48 18.86 1.45
N SER A 270 -24.50 17.55 1.26
CA SER A 270 -25.69 16.71 1.40
C SER A 270 -26.27 16.75 2.81
N SER A 271 -25.41 16.74 3.84
CA SER A 271 -25.84 16.86 5.24
C SER A 271 -26.53 18.18 5.55
N PHE A 272 -26.08 19.29 4.96
CA PHE A 272 -26.74 20.60 5.10
C PHE A 272 -28.14 20.60 4.47
N SER A 273 -28.28 20.00 3.28
CA SER A 273 -29.60 19.81 2.65
C SER A 273 -30.53 18.99 3.52
N LEU A 274 -30.03 17.89 4.11
CA LEU A 274 -30.81 17.05 5.01
C LEU A 274 -31.27 17.81 6.25
N ASP A 275 -30.36 18.50 6.93
CA ASP A 275 -30.66 19.29 8.13
C ASP A 275 -31.75 20.33 7.85
N TYR A 276 -31.67 21.02 6.71
CA TYR A 276 -32.71 21.97 6.32
C TYR A 276 -34.07 21.32 6.09
N ILE A 277 -34.11 20.20 5.35
CA ILE A 277 -35.35 19.46 5.09
C ILE A 277 -35.97 19.02 6.43
N LEU A 278 -35.16 18.47 7.34
CA LEU A 278 -35.60 18.03 8.67
C LEU A 278 -36.15 19.19 9.50
N ARG A 279 -35.50 20.37 9.48
CA ARG A 279 -36.00 21.57 10.15
C ARG A 279 -37.33 22.04 9.58
N LYS A 280 -37.54 21.99 8.26
CA LYS A 280 -38.83 22.31 7.65
C LYS A 280 -39.92 21.32 8.02
N ILE A 281 -39.59 20.03 8.06
CA ILE A 281 -40.52 18.95 8.47
C ILE A 281 -40.96 19.13 9.92
N LYS A 282 -40.06 19.59 10.80
CA LYS A 282 -40.37 19.89 12.21
C LYS A 282 -41.47 20.94 12.36
N ASN A 283 -41.64 21.85 11.41
CA ASN A 283 -42.68 22.89 11.45
C ASN A 283 -44.03 22.45 10.85
N GLN A 284 -44.15 21.22 10.35
CA GLN A 284 -45.39 20.69 9.79
C GLN A 284 -46.32 20.11 10.86
N SER A 285 -47.60 19.92 10.51
CA SER A 285 -48.57 19.18 11.33
C SER A 285 -48.13 17.74 11.59
N ILE A 286 -48.56 17.16 12.71
CA ILE A 286 -48.03 15.87 13.18
C ILE A 286 -48.18 14.73 12.15
N LYS A 287 -49.31 14.66 11.45
CA LYS A 287 -49.54 13.66 10.38
C LYS A 287 -48.58 13.85 9.20
N LYS A 288 -48.42 15.09 8.71
CA LYS A 288 -47.49 15.42 7.61
C LYS A 288 -46.03 15.20 8.00
N ARG A 289 -45.69 15.46 9.26
CA ARG A 289 -44.36 15.24 9.83
C ARG A 289 -43.97 13.76 9.80
N TYR A 290 -44.80 12.88 10.36
CA TYR A 290 -44.54 11.44 10.36
C TYR A 290 -44.51 10.87 8.94
N PHE A 291 -45.40 11.34 8.05
CA PHE A 291 -45.35 10.95 6.64
C PHE A 291 -44.02 11.35 5.99
N SER A 292 -43.55 12.58 6.21
CA SER A 292 -42.26 13.04 5.67
C SER A 292 -41.07 12.25 6.22
N TYR A 293 -41.08 11.90 7.51
CA TYR A 293 -40.05 11.03 8.09
C TYR A 293 -40.08 9.61 7.52
N LEU A 294 -41.26 9.05 7.29
CA LEU A 294 -41.40 7.75 6.63
C LEU A 294 -40.83 7.79 5.21
N VAL A 295 -41.13 8.84 4.45
CA VAL A 295 -40.57 9.04 3.09
C VAL A 295 -39.05 9.12 3.14
N ILE A 296 -38.47 9.92 4.04
CA ILE A 296 -37.01 10.02 4.23
C ILE A 296 -36.43 8.65 4.59
N LEU A 297 -37.05 7.93 5.54
CA LEU A 297 -36.58 6.62 5.96
C LEU A 297 -36.57 5.62 4.80
N LEU A 298 -37.62 5.60 3.96
CA LEU A 298 -37.69 4.75 2.78
C LEU A 298 -36.58 5.10 1.77
N PHE A 299 -36.34 6.39 1.50
CA PHE A 299 -35.27 6.83 0.60
C PHE A 299 -33.88 6.51 1.12
N VAL A 300 -33.62 6.71 2.42
CA VAL A 300 -32.36 6.35 3.07
C VAL A 300 -32.16 4.84 3.02
N THR A 301 -33.17 4.06 3.37
CA THR A 301 -33.13 2.59 3.32
C THR A 301 -32.86 2.10 1.89
N GLY A 302 -33.55 2.64 0.89
CA GLY A 302 -33.32 2.31 -0.51
C GLY A 302 -31.89 2.66 -0.98
N SER A 303 -31.36 3.79 -0.53
CA SER A 303 -29.97 4.20 -0.84
C SER A 303 -28.95 3.27 -0.19
N LEU A 304 -29.18 2.86 1.06
CA LEU A 304 -28.33 1.90 1.77
C LEU A 304 -28.38 0.52 1.12
N LEU A 305 -29.56 0.04 0.72
CA LEU A 305 -29.72 -1.21 -0.01
C LEU A 305 -29.00 -1.18 -1.36
N HIS A 306 -29.05 -0.05 -2.07
CA HIS A 306 -28.33 0.12 -3.33
C HIS A 306 -26.80 0.10 -3.13
N LEU A 307 -26.28 0.82 -2.12
CA LEU A 307 -24.85 0.80 -1.79
C LEU A 307 -24.38 -0.59 -1.34
N PHE A 308 -25.21 -1.29 -0.55
CA PHE A 308 -24.92 -2.66 -0.15
C PHE A 308 -24.90 -3.60 -1.36
N SER A 309 -25.91 -3.52 -2.23
CA SER A 309 -25.98 -4.30 -3.47
C SER A 309 -24.73 -4.09 -4.31
N PHE A 310 -24.38 -2.82 -4.61
CA PHE A 310 -23.17 -2.45 -5.32
C PHE A 310 -21.90 -3.03 -4.67
N SER A 311 -21.75 -2.86 -3.36
CA SER A 311 -20.58 -3.32 -2.63
C SER A 311 -20.44 -4.84 -2.66
N TYR A 312 -21.57 -5.55 -2.58
CA TYR A 312 -21.64 -7.01 -2.58
C TYR A 312 -21.39 -7.60 -3.98
N THR A 313 -21.91 -6.96 -5.03
CA THR A 313 -21.72 -7.43 -6.41
C THR A 313 -20.33 -7.12 -6.94
N TYR A 314 -19.78 -5.95 -6.60
CA TYR A 314 -18.45 -5.56 -7.01
C TYR A 314 -17.38 -6.37 -6.27
N ASN A 315 -17.47 -6.42 -4.94
CA ASN A 315 -16.47 -7.13 -4.15
C ASN A 315 -16.90 -8.57 -3.89
N ARG A 316 -16.47 -9.47 -4.76
CA ARG A 316 -16.74 -10.90 -4.57
C ARG A 316 -16.02 -11.44 -3.32
N ILE A 317 -16.71 -12.35 -2.66
CA ILE A 317 -16.24 -13.04 -1.46
C ILE A 317 -15.98 -14.50 -1.83
N GLU A 318 -14.85 -15.04 -1.40
CA GLU A 318 -14.47 -16.43 -1.66
C GLU A 318 -14.06 -17.15 -0.39
N ASP A 319 -14.04 -18.48 -0.47
CA ASP A 319 -13.62 -19.34 0.63
C ASP A 319 -12.12 -19.13 0.92
N THR A 320 -11.80 -18.83 2.17
CA THR A 320 -10.44 -18.54 2.61
C THR A 320 -9.49 -19.69 2.34
N ASN A 321 -9.93 -20.94 2.53
CA ASN A 321 -9.08 -22.10 2.32
C ASN A 321 -8.79 -22.29 0.83
N LYS A 322 -9.74 -21.99 -0.06
CA LYS A 322 -9.50 -22.00 -1.50
C LYS A 322 -8.46 -20.96 -1.90
N VAL A 323 -8.55 -19.75 -1.36
CA VAL A 323 -7.72 -18.59 -1.73
C VAL A 323 -6.32 -18.65 -1.10
N LEU A 324 -6.19 -19.16 0.12
CA LEU A 324 -4.90 -19.26 0.82
C LEU A 324 -4.22 -20.61 0.65
N SER A 325 -4.88 -21.61 0.05
CA SER A 325 -4.22 -22.88 -0.28
C SER A 325 -3.01 -22.62 -1.17
N PRO A 326 -1.86 -23.26 -0.92
CA PRO A 326 -0.69 -23.11 -1.77
C PRO A 326 -1.00 -23.65 -3.18
N PRO A 327 -0.71 -22.88 -4.25
CA PRO A 327 -0.82 -23.37 -5.61
C PRO A 327 0.25 -24.43 -5.87
N GLU A 328 0.15 -25.11 -7.02
CA GLU A 328 1.00 -26.23 -7.37
C GLU A 328 2.49 -25.84 -7.45
N THR A 329 2.80 -24.67 -8.01
CA THR A 329 4.17 -24.13 -8.02
C THR A 329 4.71 -23.85 -6.61
N ALA A 330 3.87 -23.35 -5.70
CA ALA A 330 4.25 -23.12 -4.31
C ALA A 330 4.56 -24.42 -3.59
N LEU A 331 3.70 -25.43 -3.75
CA LEU A 331 3.88 -26.76 -3.14
C LEU A 331 5.18 -27.42 -3.61
N TYR A 332 5.51 -27.29 -4.89
CA TYR A 332 6.76 -27.83 -5.43
C TYR A 332 7.99 -27.12 -4.84
N LEU A 333 7.96 -25.78 -4.77
CA LEU A 333 9.09 -24.98 -4.33
C LEU A 333 9.27 -24.98 -2.81
N ASN A 334 8.21 -24.96 -2.01
CA ASN A 334 8.32 -24.91 -0.55
C ASN A 334 9.10 -26.10 0.05
N ASN A 335 9.08 -27.25 -0.65
CA ASN A 335 9.85 -28.42 -0.24
C ASN A 335 11.33 -28.37 -0.64
N LYS A 336 11.76 -27.39 -1.46
CA LYS A 336 13.05 -27.39 -2.14
C LYS A 336 13.77 -26.05 -2.21
N SER A 337 13.12 -24.92 -1.91
CA SER A 337 13.63 -23.61 -2.26
C SER A 337 14.74 -23.15 -1.31
N ASP A 338 15.97 -23.13 -1.81
CA ASP A 338 17.17 -22.56 -1.19
C ASP A 338 17.64 -21.27 -1.91
N GLY A 339 16.77 -20.68 -2.72
CA GLY A 339 17.03 -19.44 -3.45
C GLY A 339 15.74 -18.73 -3.87
N ARG A 340 15.89 -17.56 -4.47
CA ARG A 340 14.80 -16.70 -4.91
C ARG A 340 14.17 -17.19 -6.22
N ILE A 341 12.87 -16.95 -6.36
CA ILE A 341 12.16 -17.06 -7.62
C ILE A 341 12.27 -15.77 -8.43
N PHE A 342 12.29 -15.88 -9.75
CA PHE A 342 12.07 -14.79 -10.68
C PHE A 342 10.87 -15.11 -11.56
N LEU A 343 9.82 -14.29 -11.43
CA LEU A 343 8.63 -14.39 -12.26
C LEU A 343 8.89 -13.69 -13.60
N MET A 344 8.88 -14.49 -14.66
CA MET A 344 8.89 -14.07 -16.06
C MET A 344 7.53 -14.39 -16.67
N ASN A 345 6.52 -13.56 -16.41
CA ASN A 345 5.21 -13.75 -17.04
C ASN A 345 4.64 -12.42 -17.54
N ASP A 346 3.83 -12.51 -18.59
CA ASP A 346 3.08 -11.38 -19.09
C ASP A 346 1.71 -11.35 -18.40
N SER A 347 1.34 -10.17 -17.90
CA SER A 347 -0.01 -9.89 -17.38
C SER A 347 -1.12 -10.07 -18.42
N LYS A 348 -0.80 -10.24 -19.72
CA LYS A 348 -1.77 -10.41 -20.82
C LYS A 348 -2.86 -11.44 -20.56
N SER A 349 -2.54 -12.68 -20.17
CA SER A 349 -3.58 -13.71 -19.97
C SER A 349 -4.52 -13.33 -18.83
N TRP A 350 -3.98 -12.74 -17.77
CA TRP A 350 -4.77 -12.24 -16.65
C TRP A 350 -5.66 -11.07 -17.09
N ASN A 351 -5.08 -10.05 -17.74
CA ASN A 351 -5.79 -8.86 -18.21
C ASN A 351 -6.88 -9.24 -19.20
N ASN A 352 -6.60 -10.15 -20.14
CA ASN A 352 -7.58 -10.58 -21.12
C ASN A 352 -8.80 -11.24 -20.46
N ILE A 353 -8.61 -12.12 -19.48
CA ILE A 353 -9.74 -12.72 -18.75
C ILE A 353 -10.48 -11.64 -17.94
N PHE A 354 -9.75 -10.79 -17.24
CA PHE A 354 -10.33 -9.71 -16.45
C PHE A 354 -11.18 -8.75 -17.28
N GLU A 355 -10.67 -8.35 -18.45
CA GLU A 355 -11.33 -7.40 -19.35
C GLU A 355 -12.50 -8.03 -20.11
N THR A 356 -12.39 -9.27 -20.59
CA THR A 356 -13.43 -9.88 -21.44
C THR A 356 -14.49 -10.66 -20.67
N SER A 357 -14.12 -11.30 -19.57
CA SER A 357 -14.97 -12.23 -18.82
C SER A 357 -15.25 -11.76 -17.38
N GLY A 358 -14.47 -10.79 -16.89
CA GLY A 358 -14.54 -10.34 -15.52
C GLY A 358 -14.11 -11.41 -14.51
N TRP A 359 -14.69 -11.36 -13.32
CA TRP A 359 -14.41 -12.31 -12.22
C TRP A 359 -15.65 -13.09 -11.76
N LYS A 360 -16.64 -13.23 -12.64
CA LYS A 360 -17.81 -14.07 -12.38
C LYS A 360 -17.45 -15.54 -12.23
N ASP A 361 -16.52 -16.04 -13.04
CA ASP A 361 -15.79 -17.28 -12.78
C ASP A 361 -14.45 -16.94 -12.12
N PHE A 362 -14.24 -17.43 -10.91
CA PHE A 362 -13.02 -17.17 -10.14
C PHE A 362 -11.92 -18.22 -10.37
N SER A 363 -12.25 -19.32 -11.04
CA SER A 363 -11.36 -20.46 -11.23
C SER A 363 -10.04 -20.08 -11.94
N PRO A 364 -10.04 -19.22 -12.99
CA PRO A 364 -8.80 -18.72 -13.60
C PRO A 364 -7.90 -17.95 -12.63
N PHE A 365 -8.50 -17.14 -11.75
CA PHE A 365 -7.76 -16.33 -10.78
C PHE A 365 -7.11 -17.19 -9.70
N LEU A 366 -7.75 -18.29 -9.31
CA LEU A 366 -7.12 -19.29 -8.44
C LEU A 366 -5.91 -19.95 -9.12
N TYR A 367 -5.97 -20.17 -10.43
CA TYR A 367 -4.88 -20.75 -11.21
C TYR A 367 -3.71 -19.78 -11.39
N PHE A 368 -3.97 -18.50 -11.64
CA PHE A 368 -2.93 -17.46 -11.77
C PHE A 368 -2.07 -17.28 -10.52
N ARG A 369 -2.50 -17.77 -9.36
CA ARG A 369 -1.66 -17.81 -8.14
C ARG A 369 -0.37 -18.61 -8.34
N ASN A 370 -0.34 -19.52 -9.32
CA ASN A 370 0.90 -20.22 -9.69
C ASN A 370 2.02 -19.27 -10.17
N ASP A 371 1.71 -18.01 -10.55
CA ASP A 371 2.70 -16.96 -10.82
C ASP A 371 3.60 -16.66 -9.61
N LEU A 372 3.11 -16.86 -8.37
CA LEU A 372 3.79 -16.44 -7.15
C LEU A 372 4.24 -14.97 -7.17
N LYS A 373 3.33 -14.07 -7.56
CA LYS A 373 3.56 -12.61 -7.53
C LYS A 373 4.00 -12.16 -6.14
N ALA A 374 4.96 -11.23 -6.10
CA ALA A 374 5.72 -10.90 -4.89
C ALA A 374 4.85 -10.50 -3.68
N ASP A 375 3.75 -9.80 -3.91
CA ASP A 375 2.79 -9.37 -2.89
C ASP A 375 2.00 -10.55 -2.30
N PHE A 376 1.42 -11.40 -3.15
CA PHE A 376 0.62 -12.53 -2.72
C PHE A 376 1.48 -13.70 -2.20
N ASN A 377 2.67 -13.86 -2.77
CA ASN A 377 3.65 -14.87 -2.39
C ASN A 377 4.16 -14.74 -0.95
N LEU A 378 3.95 -13.58 -0.29
CA LEU A 378 4.18 -13.41 1.15
C LEU A 378 3.42 -14.44 2.00
N VAL A 379 2.26 -14.91 1.53
CA VAL A 379 1.48 -15.98 2.20
C VAL A 379 2.24 -17.30 2.22
N TYR A 380 3.01 -17.58 1.17
CA TYR A 380 3.75 -18.84 0.97
C TYR A 380 5.20 -18.77 1.43
N GLN A 381 5.70 -17.57 1.76
CA GLN A 381 7.04 -17.33 2.29
C GLN A 381 8.17 -17.82 1.37
N ILE A 382 7.92 -17.91 0.06
CA ILE A 382 8.95 -18.26 -0.93
C ILE A 382 9.73 -16.98 -1.27
N PRO A 383 11.07 -16.94 -1.12
CA PRO A 383 11.84 -15.74 -1.46
C PRO A 383 11.68 -15.37 -2.94
N SER A 384 11.48 -14.08 -3.24
CA SER A 384 11.31 -13.58 -4.62
C SER A 384 12.32 -12.49 -4.95
N PHE A 385 12.83 -12.51 -6.17
CA PHE A 385 13.59 -11.43 -6.76
C PHE A 385 12.69 -10.25 -7.11
N ASN A 386 11.51 -10.55 -7.67
CA ASN A 386 10.53 -9.53 -8.00
C ASN A 386 10.00 -8.92 -6.70
N VAL A 387 9.72 -7.62 -6.74
CA VAL A 387 9.05 -6.90 -5.65
C VAL A 387 7.81 -6.18 -6.18
N TYR A 388 6.88 -5.90 -5.28
CA TYR A 388 5.71 -5.07 -5.56
C TYR A 388 5.72 -3.77 -4.71
N PRO A 389 6.59 -2.78 -5.01
CA PRO A 389 6.65 -1.54 -4.26
C PRO A 389 5.94 -0.38 -4.97
N ILE A 390 5.33 0.51 -4.19
CA ILE A 390 4.73 1.76 -4.69
C ILE A 390 5.80 2.73 -5.23
N LEU A 391 7.02 2.63 -4.69
CA LEU A 391 8.15 3.48 -5.00
C LEU A 391 9.43 2.64 -5.05
N LEU A 392 10.10 2.63 -6.20
CA LEU A 392 11.30 1.84 -6.47
C LEU A 392 12.56 2.67 -6.17
N SER A 393 13.61 2.02 -5.65
CA SER A 393 14.94 2.63 -5.62
C SER A 393 15.51 2.69 -7.05
N LYS A 394 16.33 3.72 -7.34
CA LYS A 394 16.97 3.87 -8.65
C LYS A 394 17.82 2.65 -9.04
N ARG A 395 18.50 2.05 -8.05
CA ARG A 395 19.38 0.88 -8.24
C ARG A 395 18.61 -0.36 -8.64
N TYR A 396 17.51 -0.64 -7.93
CA TYR A 396 16.67 -1.78 -8.25
C TYR A 396 15.94 -1.57 -9.59
N ASP A 397 15.43 -0.36 -9.86
CA ASP A 397 14.82 -0.03 -11.16
C ASP A 397 15.80 -0.26 -12.32
N LEU A 398 17.03 0.24 -12.21
CA LEU A 398 18.07 0.02 -13.22
C LEU A 398 18.39 -1.48 -13.41
N LEU A 399 18.55 -2.23 -12.32
CA LEU A 399 18.79 -3.67 -12.36
C LEU A 399 17.66 -4.41 -13.10
N THR A 400 16.40 -4.12 -12.75
CA THR A 400 15.25 -4.77 -13.40
C THR A 400 15.14 -4.42 -14.87
N LYS A 401 15.43 -3.17 -15.27
CA LYS A 401 15.48 -2.76 -16.68
C LYS A 401 16.55 -3.50 -17.46
N LEU A 402 17.73 -3.72 -16.88
CA LEU A 402 18.80 -4.49 -17.53
C LEU A 402 18.41 -5.95 -17.73
N ILE A 403 17.83 -6.58 -16.71
CA ILE A 403 17.28 -7.93 -16.83
C ILE A 403 16.20 -7.97 -17.93
N GLN A 404 15.32 -6.97 -17.96
CA GLN A 404 14.27 -6.82 -18.97
C GLN A 404 14.79 -6.70 -20.41
N THR A 405 15.91 -6.01 -20.62
CA THR A 405 16.49 -5.88 -21.98
C THR A 405 17.07 -7.17 -22.53
N GLY A 406 17.31 -8.18 -21.69
CA GLY A 406 17.88 -9.45 -22.11
C GLY A 406 16.86 -10.57 -22.34
N PHE A 407 15.56 -10.25 -22.38
CA PHE A 407 14.54 -11.17 -22.87
C PHE A 407 14.32 -10.95 -24.37
N ASN A 408 14.56 -11.99 -25.16
CA ASN A 408 14.24 -11.98 -26.58
C ASN A 408 13.05 -12.89 -26.85
N SER A 409 12.18 -12.49 -27.78
CA SER A 409 11.08 -13.33 -28.26
C SER A 409 11.25 -13.55 -29.75
N LYS A 410 11.34 -14.82 -30.17
CA LYS A 410 11.36 -15.23 -31.59
C LYS A 410 10.40 -16.40 -31.76
N ASN A 411 9.44 -16.26 -32.68
CA ASN A 411 8.47 -17.32 -33.02
C ASN A 411 7.72 -17.91 -31.82
N GLY A 412 7.40 -17.10 -30.80
CA GLY A 412 6.70 -17.55 -29.59
C GLY A 412 7.55 -18.33 -28.58
N LYS A 413 8.85 -18.54 -28.86
CA LYS A 413 9.83 -18.99 -27.87
C LYS A 413 10.57 -17.79 -27.31
N PHE A 414 10.87 -17.86 -26.02
CA PHE A 414 11.64 -16.83 -25.34
C PHE A 414 13.05 -17.35 -25.10
N SER A 415 14.05 -16.52 -25.40
CA SER A 415 15.43 -16.77 -25.01
C SER A 415 15.91 -15.71 -24.04
N LEU A 416 16.77 -16.16 -23.13
CA LEU A 416 17.44 -15.31 -22.17
C LEU A 416 18.86 -15.11 -22.66
N ASN A 417 19.28 -13.85 -22.73
CA ASN A 417 20.68 -13.55 -22.96
C ASN A 417 21.51 -14.16 -21.81
N PRO A 418 22.73 -14.68 -22.08
CA PRO A 418 23.61 -15.21 -21.04
C PRO A 418 23.90 -14.19 -19.93
N SER A 419 23.96 -12.90 -20.26
CA SER A 419 24.11 -11.83 -19.27
C SER A 419 22.93 -11.70 -18.31
N THR A 420 21.70 -11.94 -18.76
CA THR A 420 20.51 -11.98 -17.88
C THR A 420 20.62 -13.10 -16.87
N ILE A 421 21.04 -14.29 -17.30
CA ILE A 421 21.24 -15.44 -16.42
C ILE A 421 22.32 -15.12 -15.39
N LYS A 422 23.48 -14.58 -15.81
CA LYS A 422 24.55 -14.14 -14.91
C LYS A 422 24.05 -13.10 -13.89
N LEU A 423 23.30 -12.08 -14.34
CA LEU A 423 22.72 -11.07 -13.45
C LEU A 423 21.76 -11.69 -12.45
N LEU A 424 20.83 -12.55 -12.86
CA LEU A 424 19.92 -13.25 -11.94
C LEU A 424 20.70 -14.11 -10.92
N SER A 425 21.74 -14.82 -11.36
CA SER A 425 22.58 -15.65 -10.50
C SER A 425 23.29 -14.86 -9.40
N LEU A 426 23.75 -13.63 -9.68
CA LEU A 426 24.37 -12.74 -8.67
C LEU A 426 23.42 -12.35 -7.54
N TYR A 427 22.10 -12.48 -7.76
CA TYR A 427 21.04 -12.06 -6.83
C TYR A 427 20.38 -13.22 -6.09
N ASN A 428 21.03 -14.39 -6.04
CA ASN A 428 20.48 -15.61 -5.43
C ASN A 428 19.15 -16.04 -6.07
N THR A 429 18.91 -15.67 -7.33
CA THR A 429 17.78 -16.18 -8.10
C THR A 429 18.12 -17.56 -8.59
N LYS A 430 17.38 -18.57 -8.11
CA LYS A 430 17.61 -19.98 -8.46
C LYS A 430 16.53 -20.55 -9.35
N TYR A 431 15.32 -19.99 -9.31
CA TYR A 431 14.18 -20.49 -10.06
C TYR A 431 13.58 -19.41 -10.93
N ILE A 432 13.26 -19.74 -12.19
CA ILE A 432 12.46 -18.89 -13.08
C ILE A 432 11.09 -19.52 -13.22
N ILE A 433 10.03 -18.74 -12.95
CA ILE A 433 8.63 -19.15 -13.17
C ILE A 433 8.12 -18.44 -14.41
N THR A 434 7.61 -19.19 -15.37
CA THR A 434 7.11 -18.64 -16.65
C THR A 434 5.99 -19.50 -17.22
N THR A 435 5.11 -18.90 -18.00
CA THR A 435 4.14 -19.63 -18.84
C THR A 435 4.71 -19.99 -20.23
N TYR A 436 5.80 -19.32 -20.62
CA TYR A 436 6.44 -19.49 -21.91
C TYR A 436 7.52 -20.57 -21.89
N PRO A 437 7.65 -21.39 -22.95
CA PRO A 437 8.81 -22.25 -23.12
C PRO A 437 10.07 -21.40 -23.37
N LEU A 438 11.14 -21.73 -22.66
CA LEU A 438 12.45 -21.13 -22.88
C LEU A 438 13.24 -21.94 -23.92
N GLU A 439 14.02 -21.25 -24.75
CA GLU A 439 15.03 -21.91 -25.60
C GLU A 439 16.06 -22.64 -24.74
N PHE A 440 16.67 -23.69 -25.31
CA PHE A 440 17.68 -24.48 -24.60
C PHE A 440 18.89 -23.60 -24.25
N ASP A 441 19.26 -23.60 -22.97
CA ASP A 441 20.48 -23.02 -22.44
C ASP A 441 21.09 -24.04 -21.47
N PRO A 442 22.40 -24.34 -21.54
CA PRO A 442 23.03 -25.34 -20.67
C PRO A 442 22.93 -25.00 -19.17
N ASN A 443 22.77 -23.72 -18.82
CA ASN A 443 22.64 -23.22 -17.45
C ASN A 443 21.21 -23.23 -16.94
N LEU A 444 20.23 -23.55 -17.81
CA LEU A 444 18.82 -23.65 -17.47
C LEU A 444 18.32 -25.08 -17.61
N GLU A 445 17.54 -25.53 -16.65
CA GLU A 445 16.91 -26.84 -16.69
C GLU A 445 15.45 -26.72 -16.27
N MET A 446 14.53 -27.17 -17.12
CA MET A 446 13.13 -27.26 -16.72
C MET A 446 12.97 -28.41 -15.72
N ILE A 447 12.62 -28.09 -14.48
CA ILE A 447 12.50 -29.07 -13.39
C ILE A 447 11.05 -29.38 -13.01
N TYR A 448 10.11 -28.58 -13.50
CA TYR A 448 8.69 -28.75 -13.22
C TYR A 448 7.79 -28.07 -14.26
N GLU A 449 6.63 -28.68 -14.51
CA GLU A 449 5.52 -28.09 -15.25
C GLU A 449 4.21 -28.43 -14.53
N THR A 450 3.37 -27.42 -14.28
CA THR A 450 2.09 -27.63 -13.61
C THR A 450 1.11 -28.39 -14.48
N LYS A 451 0.24 -29.19 -13.86
CA LYS A 451 -0.88 -29.80 -14.57
C LYS A 451 -1.82 -28.72 -15.09
N ASN A 452 -2.01 -28.67 -16.41
CA ASN A 452 -2.91 -27.70 -17.01
C ASN A 452 -4.37 -28.15 -16.87
N ASN A 453 -4.94 -27.91 -15.69
CA ASN A 453 -6.35 -28.19 -15.41
C ASN A 453 -7.31 -27.18 -16.07
N TYR A 454 -6.78 -26.10 -16.67
CA TYR A 454 -7.52 -25.04 -17.33
C TYR A 454 -7.08 -24.94 -18.80
N LYS A 455 -7.63 -25.77 -19.68
CA LYS A 455 -7.21 -25.93 -21.10
C LYS A 455 -7.02 -24.63 -21.90
N THR A 456 -7.67 -23.54 -21.50
CA THR A 456 -7.58 -22.21 -22.14
C THR A 456 -6.39 -21.37 -21.67
N LEU A 457 -5.71 -21.79 -20.60
CA LEU A 457 -4.56 -21.10 -20.00
C LEU A 457 -3.28 -21.90 -20.21
N PRO A 458 -2.11 -21.24 -20.33
CA PRO A 458 -0.84 -21.94 -20.42
C PRO A 458 -0.45 -22.59 -19.07
N SER A 459 0.28 -23.70 -19.14
CA SER A 459 0.95 -24.33 -17.99
C SER A 459 2.09 -23.47 -17.48
N TYR A 460 2.27 -23.45 -16.16
CA TYR A 460 3.43 -22.86 -15.52
C TYR A 460 4.62 -23.80 -15.52
N LYS A 461 5.79 -23.28 -15.87
CA LYS A 461 7.06 -23.99 -15.94
C LYS A 461 8.03 -23.37 -14.95
N ILE A 462 8.77 -24.23 -14.26
CA ILE A 462 9.84 -23.83 -13.34
C ILE A 462 11.17 -24.26 -13.96
N TYR A 463 12.05 -23.30 -14.20
CA TYR A 463 13.42 -23.54 -14.65
C TYR A 463 14.40 -23.29 -13.50
N LEU A 464 15.33 -24.21 -13.31
CA LEU A 464 16.47 -24.09 -12.41
C LEU A 464 17.61 -23.34 -13.11
N ILE A 465 18.12 -22.29 -12.47
CA ILE A 465 19.38 -21.64 -12.86
C ILE A 465 20.52 -22.38 -12.14
N LYS A 466 21.28 -23.18 -12.89
CA LYS A 466 22.36 -24.03 -12.34
C LYS A 466 23.52 -23.22 -11.77
N THR A 467 23.73 -22.00 -12.28
CA THR A 467 24.83 -21.10 -11.90
C THR A 467 24.47 -20.13 -10.78
N SER A 468 23.30 -20.29 -10.13
CA SER A 468 22.83 -19.39 -9.08
C SER A 468 23.80 -19.34 -7.90
N LEU A 469 24.15 -18.14 -7.42
CA LEU A 469 24.99 -17.98 -6.25
C LEU A 469 24.15 -18.00 -4.96
N PRO A 470 24.74 -18.41 -3.81
CA PRO A 470 24.07 -18.29 -2.52
C PRO A 470 23.78 -16.83 -2.16
N LYS A 471 22.92 -16.60 -1.15
CA LYS A 471 22.59 -15.25 -0.65
C LYS A 471 23.85 -14.44 -0.27
N VAL A 472 24.85 -15.14 0.25
CA VAL A 472 26.15 -14.60 0.63
C VAL A 472 27.25 -15.42 -0.04
N TYR A 473 28.12 -14.76 -0.79
CA TYR A 473 29.24 -15.36 -1.50
C TYR A 473 30.50 -14.49 -1.38
N PHE A 474 31.66 -15.07 -1.67
CA PHE A 474 32.94 -14.38 -1.58
C PHE A 474 33.62 -14.31 -2.94
N VAL A 475 34.19 -13.15 -3.26
CA VAL A 475 34.88 -12.88 -4.53
C VAL A 475 36.21 -12.18 -4.26
N ASN A 476 37.18 -12.30 -5.16
CA ASN A 476 38.51 -11.70 -5.00
C ASN A 476 38.85 -10.70 -6.11
N LYS A 477 37.92 -10.45 -7.04
CA LYS A 477 38.05 -9.45 -8.09
C LYS A 477 36.87 -8.49 -8.07
N ILE A 478 37.18 -7.19 -8.08
CA ILE A 478 36.18 -6.14 -8.28
C ILE A 478 36.59 -5.31 -9.49
N THR A 479 35.69 -5.21 -10.45
CA THR A 479 35.89 -4.40 -11.65
C THR A 479 35.10 -3.10 -11.56
N LYS A 480 35.80 -1.98 -11.77
CA LYS A 480 35.16 -0.66 -11.81
C LYS A 480 34.39 -0.51 -13.11
N VAL A 481 33.15 -0.03 -13.03
CA VAL A 481 32.30 0.28 -14.19
C VAL A 481 31.70 1.66 -14.05
N ASP A 482 31.77 2.49 -15.10
CA ASP A 482 31.29 3.87 -15.02
C ASP A 482 29.88 4.06 -15.64
N THR A 483 29.48 3.18 -16.58
CA THR A 483 28.21 3.31 -17.30
C THR A 483 27.45 1.99 -17.40
N VAL A 484 26.14 2.09 -17.67
CA VAL A 484 25.27 0.95 -17.97
C VAL A 484 25.78 0.14 -19.16
N ALA A 485 26.32 0.81 -20.18
CA ALA A 485 26.90 0.14 -21.33
C ALA A 485 28.12 -0.70 -20.94
N ASN A 486 29.00 -0.19 -20.08
CA ASN A 486 30.15 -0.95 -19.58
C ASN A 486 29.74 -2.15 -18.74
N ILE A 487 28.64 -2.05 -17.99
CA ILE A 487 28.09 -3.20 -17.25
C ILE A 487 27.65 -4.30 -18.22
N LEU A 488 26.88 -3.95 -19.25
CA LEU A 488 26.43 -4.94 -20.24
C LEU A 488 27.62 -5.53 -21.01
N GLU A 489 28.59 -4.70 -21.40
CA GLU A 489 29.81 -5.15 -22.06
C GLU A 489 30.58 -6.14 -21.18
N LEU A 490 30.79 -5.81 -19.90
CA LEU A 490 31.49 -6.67 -18.94
C LEU A 490 30.77 -8.00 -18.74
N VAL A 491 29.47 -7.97 -18.43
CA VAL A 491 28.71 -9.19 -18.10
C VAL A 491 28.56 -10.10 -19.33
N ASN A 492 28.54 -9.53 -20.54
CA ASN A 492 28.53 -10.29 -21.79
C ASN A 492 29.88 -10.97 -22.11
N LYS A 493 31.00 -10.56 -21.51
CA LYS A 493 32.29 -11.23 -21.72
C LYS A 493 32.28 -12.62 -21.09
N ASP A 494 32.80 -13.61 -21.80
CA ASP A 494 32.95 -14.97 -21.27
C ASP A 494 33.95 -15.02 -20.09
N GLU A 495 34.92 -14.10 -20.07
CA GLU A 495 35.89 -13.93 -18.99
C GLU A 495 35.26 -13.47 -17.67
N PHE A 496 34.09 -12.82 -17.70
CA PHE A 496 33.41 -12.38 -16.48
C PHE A 496 32.79 -13.59 -15.75
N ASN A 497 33.50 -14.03 -14.71
CA ASN A 497 33.11 -15.16 -13.88
C ASN A 497 32.46 -14.68 -12.58
N ILE A 498 31.14 -14.89 -12.47
CA ILE A 498 30.34 -14.49 -11.30
C ILE A 498 30.81 -15.12 -9.97
N ASN A 499 31.57 -16.23 -10.01
CA ASN A 499 32.11 -16.87 -8.80
C ASN A 499 33.39 -16.20 -8.29
N LYS A 500 34.02 -15.32 -9.08
CA LYS A 500 35.30 -14.68 -8.76
C LYS A 500 35.23 -13.15 -8.81
N GLU A 501 34.29 -12.62 -9.58
CA GLU A 501 34.26 -11.22 -9.97
C GLU A 501 32.89 -10.58 -9.75
N VAL A 502 32.91 -9.38 -9.18
CA VAL A 502 31.76 -8.46 -9.15
C VAL A 502 32.17 -7.11 -9.70
N PHE A 503 31.19 -6.25 -9.96
CA PHE A 503 31.45 -4.91 -10.46
C PHE A 503 30.91 -3.83 -9.51
N SER A 504 31.54 -2.65 -9.52
CA SER A 504 31.13 -1.50 -8.72
C SER A 504 31.31 -0.20 -9.49
N GLU A 505 30.42 0.76 -9.26
CA GLU A 505 30.59 2.13 -9.76
C GLU A 505 31.71 2.91 -9.05
N LYS A 506 32.17 2.45 -7.89
CA LYS A 506 33.27 3.06 -7.15
C LYS A 506 34.56 2.26 -7.33
N SER A 507 35.68 2.97 -7.31
CA SER A 507 36.97 2.30 -7.13
C SER A 507 37.03 1.76 -5.69
N ILE A 508 37.11 0.44 -5.55
CA ILE A 508 37.19 -0.24 -4.26
C ILE A 508 38.63 -0.74 -4.11
N PRO A 509 39.32 -0.44 -2.99
CA PRO A 509 40.73 -0.77 -2.82
C PRO A 509 40.92 -2.26 -2.51
N LEU A 510 40.60 -3.16 -3.43
CA LEU A 510 40.86 -4.59 -3.34
C LEU A 510 41.99 -4.96 -4.31
N LYS A 511 42.98 -5.74 -3.83
CA LYS A 511 43.99 -6.32 -4.70
C LYS A 511 43.38 -7.52 -5.42
N ASN A 512 43.08 -7.35 -6.70
CA ASN A 512 42.49 -8.41 -7.52
C ASN A 512 43.44 -9.61 -7.58
N ASN A 513 42.87 -10.80 -7.45
CA ASN A 513 43.58 -12.07 -7.55
C ASN A 513 42.69 -13.04 -8.35
N ASP A 514 43.26 -13.85 -9.24
CA ASP A 514 42.51 -14.80 -10.07
C ASP A 514 42.40 -16.21 -9.45
N SER A 515 43.03 -16.42 -8.29
CA SER A 515 43.03 -17.69 -7.54
C SER A 515 41.61 -18.12 -7.14
N LEU A 516 41.39 -19.42 -7.01
CA LEU A 516 40.13 -19.92 -6.45
C LEU A 516 40.04 -19.53 -4.96
N VAL A 517 38.89 -18.99 -4.56
CA VAL A 517 38.63 -18.63 -3.17
C VAL A 517 37.95 -19.80 -2.48
N GLU A 518 38.61 -20.37 -1.47
CA GLU A 518 37.94 -21.27 -0.54
C GLU A 518 37.41 -20.46 0.63
N TYR A 519 36.10 -20.55 0.83
CA TYR A 519 35.44 -19.89 1.93
C TYR A 519 34.30 -20.76 2.46
N HIS A 520 34.04 -20.62 3.75
CA HIS A 520 32.88 -21.20 4.41
C HIS A 520 32.10 -20.09 5.10
N THR A 521 30.80 -20.02 4.80
CA THR A 521 29.87 -19.09 5.44
C THR A 521 28.77 -19.86 6.16
N GLY A 522 28.41 -19.38 7.35
CA GLY A 522 27.28 -19.88 8.11
C GLY A 522 26.44 -18.73 8.61
N ILE A 523 25.26 -18.52 8.02
CA ILE A 523 24.32 -17.50 8.47
C ILE A 523 23.78 -17.91 9.84
N THR A 524 24.04 -17.08 10.85
CA THR A 524 23.60 -17.29 12.24
C THR A 524 22.30 -16.57 12.57
N GLN A 525 22.01 -15.48 11.86
CA GLN A 525 20.79 -14.69 12.01
C GLN A 525 20.47 -14.01 10.67
N ASP A 526 19.20 -14.07 10.27
CA ASP A 526 18.69 -13.43 9.06
C ASP A 526 17.30 -12.86 9.35
N THR A 527 17.24 -11.55 9.56
CA THR A 527 16.01 -10.79 9.85
C THR A 527 15.98 -9.52 8.99
N ASP A 528 14.83 -8.87 8.89
CA ASP A 528 14.66 -7.67 8.03
C ASP A 528 15.64 -6.53 8.37
N GLY A 529 16.03 -6.39 9.64
CA GLY A 529 16.91 -5.31 10.12
C GLY A 529 18.31 -5.75 10.52
N GLU A 530 18.60 -7.05 10.51
CA GLU A 530 19.88 -7.57 10.99
C GLU A 530 20.23 -8.90 10.32
N MET A 531 21.48 -9.04 9.89
CA MET A 531 22.05 -10.28 9.40
C MET A 531 23.42 -10.52 10.02
N SER A 532 23.61 -11.69 10.63
CA SER A 532 24.87 -12.08 11.25
C SER A 532 25.32 -13.43 10.72
N LEU A 533 26.61 -13.56 10.43
CA LEU A 533 27.20 -14.81 9.93
C LEU A 533 28.63 -15.02 10.41
N ASN A 534 29.07 -16.27 10.38
CA ASN A 534 30.46 -16.65 10.52
C ASN A 534 31.07 -16.86 9.13
N LEU A 535 32.27 -16.32 8.91
CA LEU A 535 33.05 -16.48 7.69
C LEU A 535 34.40 -17.10 8.05
N SER A 536 34.84 -18.07 7.26
CA SER A 536 36.24 -18.53 7.22
C SER A 536 36.72 -18.43 5.78
N THR A 537 37.87 -17.81 5.54
CA THR A 537 38.46 -17.66 4.19
C THR A 537 39.97 -17.79 4.25
N ASN A 538 40.58 -18.37 3.21
CA ASN A 538 42.02 -18.44 3.02
C ASN A 538 42.59 -17.28 2.19
N ASN A 539 41.73 -16.37 1.72
CA ASN A 539 42.11 -15.28 0.83
C ASN A 539 41.52 -13.94 1.28
N SER A 540 42.21 -12.86 0.92
CA SER A 540 41.61 -11.52 0.92
C SER A 540 40.59 -11.38 -0.22
N GLY A 541 39.54 -10.60 -0.01
CA GLY A 541 38.49 -10.44 -1.01
C GLY A 541 37.32 -9.62 -0.49
N ALA A 542 36.18 -9.75 -1.17
CA ALA A 542 34.94 -9.11 -0.81
C ALA A 542 33.89 -10.17 -0.48
N LEU A 543 33.27 -10.02 0.69
CA LEU A 543 32.07 -10.78 1.05
C LEU A 543 30.85 -10.02 0.54
N VAL A 544 30.11 -10.62 -0.38
CA VAL A 544 28.99 -10.02 -1.10
C VAL A 544 27.68 -10.58 -0.57
N PHE A 545 26.70 -9.69 -0.42
CA PHE A 545 25.34 -9.99 0.02
C PHE A 545 24.37 -9.55 -1.06
N SER A 546 23.52 -10.47 -1.51
CA SER A 546 22.58 -10.24 -2.61
C SER A 546 21.32 -9.44 -2.23
N ASP A 547 21.27 -8.81 -1.05
CA ASP A 547 20.17 -7.89 -0.69
C ASP A 547 20.52 -6.44 -1.05
N SER A 548 19.44 -5.65 -1.19
CA SER A 548 19.48 -4.23 -1.57
C SER A 548 20.46 -3.40 -0.73
N TYR A 549 21.36 -2.70 -1.42
CA TYR A 549 22.14 -1.61 -0.85
C TYR A 549 21.24 -0.40 -0.59
N TYR A 550 21.22 0.08 0.66
CA TYR A 550 20.47 1.27 1.06
C TYR A 550 21.23 2.03 2.16
N PRO A 551 21.24 3.38 2.15
CA PRO A 551 21.85 4.17 3.22
C PRO A 551 21.22 3.88 4.59
N GLY A 552 22.04 3.61 5.60
CA GLY A 552 21.59 3.24 6.95
C GLY A 552 21.97 1.82 7.35
N TRP A 553 22.33 0.95 6.40
CA TRP A 553 23.05 -0.27 6.74
C TRP A 553 24.42 0.08 7.33
N LYS A 554 24.76 -0.56 8.46
CA LYS A 554 26.09 -0.55 9.09
C LYS A 554 26.61 -1.98 9.13
N ALA A 555 27.91 -2.16 8.91
CA ALA A 555 28.54 -3.45 8.93
C ALA A 555 29.69 -3.50 9.94
N TYR A 556 29.90 -4.66 10.54
CA TYR A 556 30.91 -4.91 11.54
C TYR A 556 31.64 -6.22 11.27
N ILE A 557 32.96 -6.23 11.42
CA ILE A 557 33.82 -7.41 11.39
C ILE A 557 34.41 -7.57 12.78
N ASN A 558 34.13 -8.68 13.45
CA ASN A 558 34.55 -8.94 14.84
C ASN A 558 34.18 -7.78 15.80
N GLY A 559 33.03 -7.15 15.56
CA GLY A 559 32.55 -5.99 16.33
C GLY A 559 33.11 -4.63 15.91
N GLN A 560 34.12 -4.58 15.04
CA GLN A 560 34.68 -3.33 14.53
C GLN A 560 33.94 -2.84 13.28
N PRO A 561 33.59 -1.54 13.18
CA PRO A 561 32.87 -1.01 12.03
C PRO A 561 33.69 -1.11 10.75
N THR A 562 33.03 -1.48 9.64
CA THR A 562 33.63 -1.52 8.30
C THR A 562 32.76 -0.77 7.30
N GLU A 563 33.39 -0.23 6.27
CA GLU A 563 32.68 0.39 5.15
C GLU A 563 31.93 -0.66 4.32
N ILE A 564 30.73 -0.30 3.86
CA ILE A 564 29.91 -1.10 2.95
C ILE A 564 30.03 -0.50 1.55
N PHE A 565 30.35 -1.36 0.58
CA PHE A 565 30.47 -0.97 -0.80
C PHE A 565 29.28 -1.46 -1.63
N PRO A 566 28.68 -0.61 -2.49
CA PRO A 566 27.69 -1.06 -3.46
C PRO A 566 28.39 -1.86 -4.55
N VAL A 567 27.86 -3.05 -4.85
CA VAL A 567 28.33 -3.92 -5.94
C VAL A 567 27.15 -4.45 -6.74
N ASN A 568 27.40 -4.90 -7.96
CA ASN A 568 26.40 -5.48 -8.86
C ASN A 568 25.15 -4.59 -9.07
N LEU A 569 25.28 -3.25 -8.97
CA LEU A 569 24.22 -2.23 -8.90
C LEU A 569 23.49 -2.11 -7.57
N ASN A 570 22.91 -3.19 -7.06
CA ASN A 570 22.01 -3.15 -5.91
C ASN A 570 22.41 -4.12 -4.79
N SER A 571 23.52 -4.86 -4.92
CA SER A 571 24.07 -5.68 -3.84
C SER A 571 25.01 -4.86 -2.96
N LYS A 572 25.36 -5.41 -1.79
CA LYS A 572 26.28 -4.80 -0.83
C LYS A 572 27.47 -5.73 -0.55
N ALA A 573 28.64 -5.17 -0.31
CA ALA A 573 29.86 -5.93 -0.01
C ALA A 573 30.68 -5.28 1.11
N ILE A 574 31.47 -6.11 1.81
CA ILE A 574 32.52 -5.66 2.74
C ILE A 574 33.84 -6.31 2.35
N LEU A 575 34.95 -5.64 2.67
CA LEU A 575 36.28 -6.14 2.36
C LEU A 575 36.86 -6.95 3.51
N ILE A 576 37.36 -8.14 3.19
CA ILE A 576 38.16 -8.97 4.08
C ILE A 576 39.61 -8.86 3.61
N ARG A 577 40.45 -8.25 4.45
CA ARG A 577 41.82 -7.87 4.08
C ARG A 577 42.82 -9.00 4.21
N GLU A 578 42.55 -9.92 5.12
CA GLU A 578 43.47 -10.99 5.50
C GLU A 578 42.73 -12.33 5.54
N PRO A 579 43.43 -13.46 5.33
CA PRO A 579 42.89 -14.78 5.59
C PRO A 579 42.54 -14.95 7.08
N GLY A 580 41.45 -15.64 7.40
CA GLY A 580 41.07 -15.87 8.78
C GLY A 580 39.61 -16.24 8.99
N ARG A 581 39.23 -16.26 10.27
CA ARG A 581 37.86 -16.47 10.73
C ARG A 581 37.28 -15.15 11.25
N TYR A 582 36.09 -14.83 10.79
CA TYR A 582 35.43 -13.56 11.06
C TYR A 582 33.99 -13.78 11.48
N LYS A 583 33.53 -12.98 12.45
CA LYS A 583 32.12 -12.78 12.73
C LYS A 583 31.69 -11.50 12.04
N VAL A 584 30.79 -11.62 11.07
CA VAL A 584 30.28 -10.50 10.28
C VAL A 584 28.85 -10.19 10.71
N MET A 585 28.55 -8.92 10.92
CA MET A 585 27.22 -8.45 11.27
C MET A 585 26.85 -7.24 10.42
N PHE A 586 25.67 -7.27 9.82
CA PHE A 586 25.00 -6.14 9.20
C PHE A 586 23.80 -5.77 10.04
N LYS A 587 23.63 -4.47 10.30
CA LYS A 587 22.51 -3.94 11.06
C LYS A 587 21.97 -2.69 10.39
N PHE A 588 20.65 -2.64 10.22
CA PHE A 588 19.97 -1.48 9.66
C PHE A 588 19.71 -0.46 10.76
N GLU A 589 20.32 0.72 10.64
CA GLU A 589 20.15 1.84 11.56
C GLU A 589 19.83 3.12 10.80
N SER A 590 18.54 3.43 10.69
CA SER A 590 18.08 4.65 10.02
C SER A 590 18.28 5.88 10.91
N GLU A 591 19.23 6.74 10.54
CA GLU A 591 19.47 8.02 11.20
C GLU A 591 18.32 9.01 10.96
N SER A 592 17.69 8.97 9.78
CA SER A 592 16.48 9.76 9.48
C SER A 592 15.31 9.38 10.38
N LEU A 593 15.11 8.09 10.67
CA LEU A 593 14.08 7.64 11.60
C LEU A 593 14.39 8.09 13.04
N LYS A 594 15.63 7.92 13.51
CA LYS A 594 16.04 8.37 14.86
C LYS A 594 15.79 9.87 15.04
N LYS A 595 16.24 10.69 14.09
CA LYS A 595 16.01 12.15 14.08
C LYS A 595 14.52 12.48 14.03
N GLY A 596 13.77 11.77 13.19
CA GLY A 596 12.33 11.98 13.06
C GLY A 596 11.57 11.66 14.35
N ILE A 597 11.89 10.54 15.02
CA ILE A 597 11.34 10.19 16.33
C ILE A 597 11.68 11.27 17.35
N LEU A 598 12.95 11.68 17.44
CA LEU A 598 13.38 12.71 18.39
C LEU A 598 12.58 14.02 18.20
N ILE A 599 12.48 14.51 16.97
CA ILE A 599 11.74 15.74 16.65
C ILE A 599 10.26 15.57 17.00
N SER A 600 9.64 14.44 16.63
CA SER A 600 8.23 14.16 16.94
C SER A 600 7.99 14.06 18.44
N THR A 601 8.86 13.42 19.21
CA THR A 601 8.75 13.32 20.67
C THR A 601 8.93 14.66 21.36
N VAL A 602 9.99 15.41 21.02
CA VAL A 602 10.22 16.76 21.57
C VAL A 602 9.02 17.66 21.29
N THR A 603 8.51 17.61 20.05
CA THR A 603 7.34 18.39 19.70
C THR A 603 6.13 17.94 20.51
N ALA A 604 5.81 16.66 20.55
CA ALA A 604 4.66 16.15 21.32
C ALA A 604 4.74 16.56 22.80
N SER A 605 5.93 16.51 23.42
CA SER A 605 6.15 16.97 24.79
C SER A 605 5.88 18.46 24.96
N ILE A 606 6.35 19.31 24.05
CA ILE A 606 6.07 20.76 24.07
C ILE A 606 4.55 21.00 23.97
N LEU A 607 3.86 20.27 23.11
CA LEU A 607 2.42 20.43 22.92
C LEU A 607 1.61 20.00 24.14
N ILE A 608 1.97 18.88 24.75
CA ILE A 608 1.34 18.42 25.99
C ILE A 608 1.57 19.45 27.11
N PHE A 609 2.78 20.00 27.20
CA PHE A 609 3.11 21.04 28.17
C PHE A 609 2.27 22.30 27.96
N LEU A 610 2.18 22.81 26.73
CA LEU A 610 1.37 23.99 26.40
C LEU A 610 -0.13 23.73 26.62
N MET A 611 -0.62 22.52 26.31
CA MET A 611 -2.00 22.11 26.64
C MET A 611 -2.24 22.13 28.16
N GLY A 612 -1.29 21.61 28.95
CA GLY A 612 -1.32 21.68 30.40
C GLY A 612 -1.40 23.12 30.92
N LEU A 613 -0.60 24.04 30.36
CA LEU A 613 -0.66 25.46 30.72
C LEU A 613 -2.01 26.10 30.39
N THR A 614 -2.57 25.85 29.21
CA THR A 614 -3.90 26.38 28.84
C THR A 614 -5.03 25.81 29.70
N PHE A 615 -4.92 24.54 30.10
CA PHE A 615 -5.88 23.90 31.00
C PHE A 615 -5.79 24.52 32.39
N LEU A 616 -4.59 24.68 32.94
CA LEU A 616 -4.35 25.33 34.22
C LEU A 616 -4.84 26.79 34.20
N SER A 617 -4.54 27.57 33.16
CA SER A 617 -5.03 28.95 33.05
C SER A 617 -6.56 29.03 33.00
N SER A 618 -7.22 28.08 32.32
CA SER A 618 -8.69 27.99 32.27
C SER A 618 -9.31 27.59 33.62
N PHE A 619 -8.56 26.82 34.43
CA PHE A 619 -8.96 26.40 35.77
C PHE A 619 -8.84 27.57 36.77
N PHE A 620 -7.74 28.32 36.72
CA PHE A 620 -7.51 29.48 37.59
C PHE A 620 -8.32 30.74 37.21
N HIS A 621 -8.83 30.84 35.98
CA HIS A 621 -9.76 31.92 35.58
C HIS A 621 -11.23 31.65 35.93
N LYS A 622 -11.58 30.49 36.50
CA LYS A 622 -12.92 30.21 37.06
C LYS A 622 -12.94 30.36 38.59
N SER A 623 -12.77 31.59 39.08
CA SER A 623 -13.18 32.16 40.38
C SER A 623 -12.22 33.31 40.71
N PRO A 624 -12.69 34.57 40.93
CA PRO A 624 -13.77 34.88 41.88
C PRO A 624 -14.85 35.87 41.38
N GLY A 625 -16.07 35.72 41.92
CA GLY A 625 -17.00 36.84 42.13
C GLY A 625 -18.28 36.85 41.28
N ARG A 626 -19.37 36.30 41.85
CA ARG A 626 -20.65 36.98 42.06
C ARG A 626 -21.45 36.22 43.11
N THR A 627 -21.15 36.56 44.36
CA THR A 627 -22.13 36.61 45.47
C THR A 627 -23.26 37.58 45.12
#